data_AF-A0A7C1I9B9-F1
#
_entry.id   AF-A0A7C1I9B9-F1
#
_cell.length_a   1.000
_cell.length_b   1.000
_cell.length_c   1.000
_cell.angle_alpha   90.00
_cell.angle_beta   90.00
_cell.angle_gamma   90.00
#
_symmetry.space_group_name_H-M   'P 1'
#
loop_
_entity.id
_entity.type
_entity.pdbx_description
1 polymer ?
#
loop_
_entity_poly.entity_id
_entity_poly.type
_entity_poly.pdbx_seq_one_letter_code
_entity_poly.pdbx_strand_id
1 'polypeptide(L)'
;TIPTYAMVSESFSNWKGMEESGGRRIKRSVNIDMKSVAFLTREQIEKFRKYYLLKDYINSKEKEIEEYNASLNLDVTTVTNGRRMTNLGTFRKYLENYLHNHPKVHNDMTFLVRHLQPTETGIPLEIYVFSKEQEWAKYEALQADIFDHILAIMPEFDLRVFQNPTGDDFRKLGTS
;
A
#
# COMPACT_ATOMS: atom_id res chain seq x y z
N THR A 1 -49.65 3.04 7.42
CA THR A 1 -49.28 3.26 6.00
C THR A 1 -48.04 4.11 5.97
N ILE A 2 -46.91 3.57 5.51
CA ILE A 2 -45.65 4.33 5.39
C ILE A 2 -45.73 5.19 4.11
N PRO A 3 -45.42 6.50 4.16
CA PRO A 3 -45.54 7.37 2.99
C PRO A 3 -44.56 6.96 1.89
N THR A 4 -45.03 6.90 0.64
CA THR A 4 -44.27 6.53 -0.57
C THR A 4 -43.06 7.43 -0.85
N TYR A 5 -43.01 8.64 -0.28
CA TYR A 5 -41.90 9.57 -0.46
C TYR A 5 -40.67 9.26 0.42
N ALA A 6 -40.83 8.47 1.49
CA ALA A 6 -39.71 8.06 2.35
C ALA A 6 -38.83 6.97 1.71
N MET A 7 -39.26 6.35 0.61
CA MET A 7 -38.49 5.30 -0.08
C MET A 7 -37.46 5.83 -1.09
N VAL A 8 -37.45 7.14 -1.40
CA VAL A 8 -36.59 7.71 -2.45
C VAL A 8 -35.36 8.46 -1.89
N SER A 9 -35.28 8.67 -0.57
CA SER A 9 -34.17 9.45 0.03
C SER A 9 -33.38 8.74 1.13
N GLU A 10 -33.77 7.53 1.53
CA GLU A 10 -32.82 6.67 2.23
C GLU A 10 -32.08 5.87 1.18
N SER A 11 -30.81 6.20 0.98
CA SER A 11 -29.85 5.26 0.42
C SER A 11 -29.87 4.03 1.31
N PHE A 12 -30.77 3.09 1.05
CA PHE A 12 -30.64 1.73 1.54
C PHE A 12 -29.25 1.32 1.10
N SER A 13 -28.30 1.36 2.05
CA SER A 13 -26.94 0.92 1.80
C SER A 13 -27.10 -0.46 1.19
N ASN A 14 -26.65 -0.62 -0.05
CA ASN A 14 -27.02 -1.77 -0.89
C ASN A 14 -26.23 -2.99 -0.41
N TRP A 15 -26.57 -3.49 0.79
CA TRP A 15 -25.98 -4.64 1.44
C TRP A 15 -26.30 -5.91 0.68
N LYS A 16 -27.47 -5.94 0.01
CA LYS A 16 -27.90 -7.07 -0.81
C LYS A 16 -26.97 -7.30 -2.01
N GLY A 17 -26.61 -6.23 -2.73
CA GLY A 17 -25.64 -6.33 -3.82
C GLY A 17 -24.23 -6.75 -3.36
N MET A 18 -23.82 -6.37 -2.15
CA MET A 18 -22.58 -6.85 -1.54
C MET A 18 -22.66 -8.34 -1.18
N GLU A 19 -23.75 -8.76 -0.54
CA GLU A 19 -24.01 -10.15 -0.15
C GLU A 19 -24.03 -11.07 -1.39
N GLU A 20 -24.77 -10.68 -2.44
CA GLU A 20 -24.88 -11.39 -3.71
C GLU A 20 -23.57 -11.47 -4.50
N SER A 21 -22.69 -10.46 -4.37
CA SER A 21 -21.40 -10.45 -5.07
C SER A 21 -20.39 -11.46 -4.51
N GLY A 22 -20.59 -11.96 -3.29
CA GLY A 22 -19.65 -12.87 -2.62
C GLY A 22 -18.41 -12.18 -2.03
N GLY A 23 -18.37 -10.84 -1.98
CA GLY A 23 -17.24 -10.11 -1.40
C GLY A 23 -17.60 -8.76 -0.80
N ARG A 24 -16.83 -8.33 0.21
CA ARG A 24 -16.96 -7.01 0.83
C ARG A 24 -15.71 -6.17 0.59
N ARG A 25 -15.88 -4.98 0.02
CA ARG A 25 -14.75 -4.14 -0.42
C ARG A 25 -14.01 -3.51 0.75
N ILE A 26 -12.72 -3.80 0.87
CA ILE A 26 -11.75 -3.03 1.66
C ILE A 26 -11.24 -1.88 0.79
N LYS A 27 -11.49 -0.64 1.20
CA LYS A 27 -11.01 0.58 0.55
C LYS A 27 -10.52 1.56 1.62
N ARG A 28 -9.22 1.49 1.95
CA ARG A 28 -8.62 2.30 3.01
C ARG A 28 -7.19 2.64 2.62
N SER A 29 -6.69 3.76 3.14
CA SER A 29 -5.33 4.25 2.84
C SER A 29 -4.52 4.48 4.11
N VAL A 30 -3.20 4.32 3.99
CA VAL A 30 -2.22 4.85 4.93
C VAL A 30 -1.42 5.94 4.23
N ASN A 31 -1.17 7.06 4.90
CA ASN A 31 -0.36 8.13 4.32
C ASN A 31 1.11 7.92 4.62
N ILE A 32 1.94 7.88 3.58
CA ILE A 32 3.39 7.75 3.69
C ILE A 32 4.02 9.14 3.75
N ASP A 33 4.98 9.32 4.65
CA ASP A 33 5.83 10.51 4.73
C ASP A 33 6.66 10.62 3.44
N MET A 34 6.42 11.66 2.65
CA MET A 34 7.15 11.93 1.41
C MET A 34 8.66 12.02 1.62
N LYS A 35 9.12 12.47 2.79
CA LYS A 35 10.55 12.60 3.10
C LYS A 35 11.22 11.25 3.34
N SER A 36 10.46 10.16 3.45
CA SER A 36 10.98 8.80 3.57
C SER A 36 11.17 8.11 2.20
N VAL A 37 10.70 8.72 1.11
CA VAL A 37 10.81 8.12 -0.23
C VAL A 37 12.22 8.27 -0.78
N ALA A 38 12.83 7.16 -1.20
CA ALA A 38 14.20 7.12 -1.70
C ALA A 38 14.41 6.01 -2.75
N PHE A 39 15.51 6.12 -3.50
CA PHE A 39 16.04 5.01 -4.29
C PHE A 39 16.66 3.95 -3.38
N LEU A 40 16.58 2.68 -3.81
CA LEU A 40 17.22 1.59 -3.09
C LEU A 40 18.74 1.56 -3.32
N THR A 41 19.46 1.35 -2.23
CA THR A 41 20.87 0.98 -2.22
C THR A 41 21.06 -0.49 -2.63
N ARG A 42 22.30 -0.88 -2.96
CA ARG A 42 22.60 -2.27 -3.31
C ARG A 42 22.33 -3.20 -2.12
N GLU A 43 22.67 -2.73 -0.92
CA GLU A 43 22.48 -3.45 0.33
C GLU A 43 20.98 -3.70 0.60
N GLN A 44 20.13 -2.71 0.38
CA GLN A 44 18.67 -2.86 0.49
C GLN A 44 18.12 -3.84 -0.56
N ILE A 45 18.59 -3.79 -1.80
CA ILE A 45 18.17 -4.73 -2.85
C ILE A 45 18.50 -6.16 -2.44
N GLU A 46 19.72 -6.42 -1.95
CA GLU A 46 20.12 -7.76 -1.48
C GLU A 46 19.38 -8.19 -0.20
N LYS A 47 19.04 -7.24 0.69
CA LYS A 47 18.14 -7.50 1.83
C LYS A 47 16.77 -7.97 1.33
N PHE A 48 16.14 -7.23 0.40
CA PHE A 48 14.80 -7.54 -0.10
C PHE A 48 14.75 -8.79 -0.98
N ARG A 49 15.86 -9.16 -1.64
CA ARG A 49 15.97 -10.42 -2.40
C ARG A 49 15.75 -11.65 -1.51
N LYS A 50 16.02 -11.53 -0.20
CA LYS A 50 15.81 -12.60 0.79
C LYS A 50 14.35 -12.70 1.25
N TYR A 51 13.51 -11.70 0.96
CA TYR A 51 12.12 -11.71 1.37
C TYR A 51 11.33 -12.63 0.45
N TYR A 52 10.66 -13.63 1.03
CA TYR A 52 9.89 -14.63 0.29
C TYR A 52 8.91 -13.99 -0.72
N LEU A 53 8.19 -12.95 -0.28
CA LEU A 53 7.20 -12.26 -1.12
C LEU A 53 7.80 -11.32 -2.17
N LEU A 54 9.11 -11.08 -2.20
CA LEU A 54 9.75 -10.14 -3.14
C LEU A 54 10.80 -10.77 -4.04
N LYS A 55 11.30 -11.96 -3.73
CA LYS A 55 12.41 -12.60 -4.43
C LYS A 55 12.29 -12.52 -5.95
N ASP A 56 11.16 -12.96 -6.51
CA ASP A 56 10.94 -12.99 -7.96
C ASP A 56 10.79 -11.59 -8.56
N TYR A 57 10.15 -10.68 -7.82
CA TYR A 57 10.03 -9.28 -8.21
C TYR A 57 11.40 -8.59 -8.29
N ILE A 58 12.24 -8.74 -7.27
CA ILE A 58 13.56 -8.10 -7.22
C ILE A 58 14.41 -8.59 -8.39
N ASN A 59 14.46 -9.90 -8.61
CA ASN A 59 15.22 -10.49 -9.71
C ASN A 59 14.74 -10.00 -11.09
N SER A 60 13.43 -10.01 -11.32
CA SER A 60 12.87 -9.58 -12.62
C SER A 60 13.02 -8.08 -12.84
N LYS A 61 12.80 -7.27 -11.79
CA LYS A 61 12.86 -5.81 -11.90
C LYS A 61 14.27 -5.29 -12.09
N GLU A 62 15.26 -5.93 -11.46
CA GLU A 62 16.67 -5.61 -11.63
C GLU A 62 17.09 -5.80 -13.08
N LYS A 63 16.79 -6.97 -13.64
CA LYS A 63 17.05 -7.29 -15.05
C LYS A 63 16.37 -6.31 -16.00
N GLU A 64 15.09 -6.00 -15.80
CA GLU A 64 14.34 -5.02 -16.62
C GLU A 64 15.01 -3.64 -16.61
N ILE A 65 15.51 -3.19 -15.45
CA ILE A 65 16.16 -1.90 -15.29
C ILE A 65 17.54 -1.90 -15.97
N GLU A 66 18.32 -2.96 -15.80
CA GLU A 66 19.63 -3.12 -16.43
C GLU A 66 19.52 -3.11 -17.96
N GLU A 67 18.58 -3.88 -18.52
CA GLU A 67 18.30 -3.92 -19.96
C GLU A 67 17.88 -2.55 -20.50
N TYR A 68 16.98 -1.85 -19.79
CA TYR A 68 16.56 -0.50 -20.18
C TYR A 68 17.73 0.48 -20.17
N ASN A 69 18.54 0.50 -19.11
CA ASN A 69 19.66 1.42 -18.98
C ASN A 69 20.74 1.16 -20.03
N ALA A 70 21.03 -0.12 -20.31
CA ALA A 70 21.98 -0.54 -21.34
C ALA A 70 21.50 -0.17 -22.76
N SER A 71 20.19 -0.29 -23.04
CA SER A 71 19.64 0.03 -24.36
C SER A 71 19.84 1.50 -24.78
N LEU A 72 20.01 2.38 -23.80
CA LEU A 72 20.22 3.83 -23.98
C LEU A 72 21.68 4.26 -23.73
N ASN A 73 22.60 3.31 -23.50
CA ASN A 73 24.00 3.56 -23.14
C ASN A 73 24.17 4.58 -22.01
N LEU A 74 23.31 4.50 -21.00
CA LEU A 74 23.30 5.49 -19.91
C LEU A 74 24.46 5.25 -18.95
N ASP A 75 25.13 6.33 -18.56
CA ASP A 75 26.07 6.33 -17.46
C ASP A 75 25.32 6.26 -16.12
N VAL A 76 25.20 5.05 -15.58
CA VAL A 76 24.51 4.75 -14.32
C VAL A 76 25.34 5.07 -13.06
N THR A 77 26.53 5.67 -13.20
CA THR A 77 27.27 6.18 -12.04
C THR A 77 26.56 7.39 -11.41
N THR A 78 25.84 8.16 -12.23
CA THR A 78 25.02 9.28 -11.76
C THR A 78 23.60 8.79 -11.42
N VAL A 79 23.06 9.20 -10.26
CA VAL A 79 21.73 8.78 -9.80
C VAL A 79 20.61 9.24 -10.72
N THR A 80 20.76 10.43 -11.31
CA THR A 80 19.78 11.02 -12.24
C THR A 80 19.71 10.30 -13.58
N ASN A 81 20.72 9.50 -13.91
CA ASN A 81 20.78 8.77 -15.15
C ASN A 81 20.24 7.35 -14.95
N GLY A 82 19.31 6.96 -15.82
CA GLY A 82 18.74 5.62 -15.82
C GLY A 82 17.64 5.41 -14.79
N ARG A 83 17.00 4.25 -14.91
CA ARG A 83 15.95 3.79 -14.00
C ARG A 83 16.58 3.12 -12.79
N ARG A 84 15.91 3.22 -11.65
CA ARG A 84 16.28 2.59 -10.37
C ARG A 84 15.03 2.16 -9.62
N MET A 85 15.17 1.18 -8.74
CA MET A 85 14.10 0.80 -7.82
C MET A 85 13.98 1.83 -6.69
N THR A 86 12.75 2.03 -6.21
CA THR A 86 12.48 2.87 -5.04
C THR A 86 11.95 2.01 -3.89
N ASN A 87 12.16 2.46 -2.67
CA ASN A 87 11.56 1.82 -1.50
C ASN A 87 10.04 1.82 -1.58
N LEU A 88 9.44 2.93 -1.97
CA LEU A 88 8.00 3.08 -2.13
C LEU A 88 7.42 2.09 -3.16
N GLY A 89 8.05 1.97 -4.33
CA GLY A 89 7.60 1.03 -5.37
C GLY A 89 7.74 -0.43 -4.93
N THR A 90 8.82 -0.75 -4.22
CA THR A 90 9.09 -2.10 -3.71
C THR A 90 8.14 -2.48 -2.57
N PHE A 91 7.85 -1.55 -1.66
CA PHE A 91 6.87 -1.73 -0.59
C PHE A 91 5.47 -1.96 -1.15
N ARG A 92 5.05 -1.16 -2.14
CA ARG A 92 3.77 -1.37 -2.83
C ARG A 92 3.70 -2.77 -3.43
N LYS A 93 4.77 -3.25 -4.06
CA LYS A 93 4.80 -4.60 -4.62
C LYS A 93 4.78 -5.70 -3.55
N TYR A 94 5.45 -5.48 -2.42
CA TYR A 94 5.37 -6.37 -1.27
C TYR A 94 3.94 -6.51 -0.78
N LEU A 95 3.20 -5.40 -0.65
CA LEU A 95 1.80 -5.43 -0.23
C LEU A 95 0.88 -6.10 -1.24
N GLU A 96 1.10 -5.90 -2.54
CA GLU A 96 0.38 -6.65 -3.58
C GLU A 96 0.56 -8.16 -3.37
N ASN A 97 1.80 -8.61 -3.21
CA ASN A 97 2.10 -10.03 -3.05
C ASN A 97 1.60 -10.57 -1.69
N TYR A 98 1.67 -9.78 -0.62
CA TYR A 98 1.10 -10.11 0.69
C TYR A 98 -0.41 -10.34 0.62
N LEU A 99 -1.15 -9.39 0.02
CA LEU A 99 -2.60 -9.44 -0.08
C LEU A 99 -3.08 -10.52 -1.07
N HIS A 100 -2.36 -10.76 -2.17
CA HIS A 100 -2.67 -11.86 -3.08
C HIS A 100 -2.56 -13.23 -2.41
N ASN A 101 -1.57 -13.40 -1.53
CA ASN A 101 -1.39 -14.63 -0.76
C ASN A 101 -2.28 -14.71 0.49
N HIS A 102 -3.07 -13.67 0.77
CA HIS A 102 -3.91 -13.63 1.97
C HIS A 102 -5.18 -14.49 1.75
N PRO A 103 -5.44 -15.52 2.58
CA PRO A 103 -6.48 -16.51 2.31
C PRO A 103 -7.90 -15.92 2.28
N LYS A 104 -8.12 -14.84 3.04
CA LYS A 104 -9.42 -14.14 3.13
C LYS A 104 -9.60 -13.02 2.10
N VAL A 105 -8.61 -12.75 1.26
CA VAL A 105 -8.75 -11.79 0.15
C VAL A 105 -9.31 -12.51 -1.07
N HIS A 106 -10.26 -11.87 -1.75
CA HIS A 106 -10.94 -12.35 -2.94
C HIS A 106 -10.19 -11.89 -4.20
N ASN A 107 -9.32 -12.75 -4.73
CA ASN A 107 -8.43 -12.41 -5.85
C ASN A 107 -9.13 -12.28 -7.22
N ASP A 108 -10.33 -12.87 -7.38
CA ASP A 108 -11.07 -12.78 -8.67
C ASP A 108 -11.87 -11.48 -8.83
N MET A 109 -11.81 -10.58 -7.84
CA MET A 109 -12.42 -9.26 -7.90
C MET A 109 -11.36 -8.18 -8.14
N THR A 110 -11.78 -6.92 -8.29
CA THR A 110 -10.82 -5.82 -8.44
C THR A 110 -9.83 -5.80 -7.29
N PHE A 111 -8.54 -5.86 -7.65
CA PHE A 111 -7.42 -5.88 -6.73
C PHE A 111 -6.45 -4.77 -7.13
N LEU A 112 -6.33 -3.74 -6.30
CA LEU A 112 -5.42 -2.62 -6.51
C LEU A 112 -4.71 -2.27 -5.21
N VAL A 113 -3.40 -2.16 -5.28
CA VAL A 113 -2.56 -1.51 -4.27
C VAL A 113 -1.84 -0.37 -4.97
N ARG A 114 -2.27 0.86 -4.69
CA ARG A 114 -1.91 2.04 -5.50
C ARG A 114 -1.67 3.27 -4.66
N HIS A 115 -0.91 4.22 -5.21
CA HIS A 115 -0.83 5.55 -4.62
C HIS A 115 -1.97 6.42 -5.15
N LEU A 116 -2.53 7.25 -4.28
CA LEU A 116 -3.36 8.38 -4.68
C LEU A 116 -2.48 9.61 -4.88
N GLN A 117 -3.11 10.71 -5.31
CA GLN A 117 -2.44 11.99 -5.45
C GLN A 117 -1.77 12.39 -4.13
N PRO A 118 -0.48 12.78 -4.15
CA PRO A 118 0.20 13.36 -3.00
C PRO A 118 -0.58 14.55 -2.42
N THR A 119 -0.64 14.65 -1.10
CA THR A 119 -1.30 15.75 -0.37
C THR A 119 -0.32 16.39 0.61
N GLU A 120 -0.72 17.47 1.29
CA GLU A 120 0.04 18.05 2.40
C GLU A 120 0.29 17.07 3.55
N THR A 121 -0.48 15.98 3.63
CA THR A 121 -0.35 14.92 4.65
C THR A 121 0.35 13.66 4.15
N GLY A 122 1.15 13.77 3.09
CA GLY A 122 1.93 12.64 2.55
C GLY A 122 1.30 12.00 1.30
N ILE A 123 1.77 10.80 0.98
CA ILE A 123 1.32 10.02 -0.19
C ILE A 123 0.35 8.94 0.30
N PRO A 124 -0.95 9.02 -0.01
CA PRO A 124 -1.88 7.97 0.38
C PRO A 124 -1.61 6.70 -0.41
N LEU A 125 -1.27 5.61 0.28
CA LEU A 125 -1.21 4.25 -0.27
C LEU A 125 -2.55 3.57 -0.01
N GLU A 126 -3.39 3.47 -1.05
CA GLU A 126 -4.73 2.88 -1.01
C GLU A 126 -4.66 1.37 -1.25
N ILE A 127 -5.28 0.63 -0.34
CA ILE A 127 -5.63 -0.78 -0.49
C ILE A 127 -7.08 -0.84 -0.95
N TYR A 128 -7.29 -1.27 -2.19
CA TYR A 128 -8.60 -1.52 -2.79
C TYR A 128 -8.67 -3.00 -3.18
N VAL A 129 -9.24 -3.81 -2.29
CA VAL A 129 -9.41 -5.26 -2.51
C VAL A 129 -10.77 -5.69 -1.99
N PHE A 130 -11.16 -6.94 -2.24
CA PHE A 130 -12.38 -7.51 -1.67
C PHE A 130 -12.05 -8.61 -0.67
N SER A 131 -12.78 -8.63 0.43
CA SER A 131 -12.75 -9.66 1.46
C SER A 131 -13.76 -10.75 1.12
N LYS A 132 -13.39 -12.02 1.33
CA LYS A 132 -14.32 -13.15 1.33
C LYS A 132 -15.22 -13.17 2.57
N GLU A 133 -14.78 -12.52 3.66
CA GLU A 133 -15.58 -12.31 4.87
C GLU A 133 -16.53 -11.13 4.65
N GLN A 134 -17.83 -11.38 4.70
CA GLN A 134 -18.88 -10.36 4.58
C GLN A 134 -19.46 -9.97 5.96
N GLU A 135 -19.45 -10.92 6.91
CA GLU A 135 -19.93 -10.71 8.28
C GLU A 135 -19.19 -9.55 8.92
N TRP A 136 -19.94 -8.60 9.50
CA TRP A 136 -19.39 -7.32 9.94
C TRP A 136 -18.19 -7.48 10.86
N ALA A 137 -18.30 -8.25 11.94
CA ALA A 137 -17.23 -8.36 12.93
C ALA A 137 -15.95 -8.97 12.33
N LYS A 138 -16.09 -10.03 11.52
CA LYS A 138 -14.95 -10.68 10.85
C LYS A 138 -14.31 -9.79 9.78
N TYR A 139 -15.12 -9.05 9.04
CA TYR A 139 -14.63 -8.10 8.05
C TYR A 139 -13.83 -6.97 8.69
N GLU A 140 -14.34 -6.37 9.78
CA GLU A 140 -13.61 -5.32 10.51
C GLU A 140 -12.31 -5.85 11.12
N ALA A 141 -12.33 -7.06 11.70
CA ALA A 141 -11.13 -7.70 12.23
C ALA A 141 -10.08 -7.94 11.13
N LEU A 142 -10.50 -8.45 9.96
CA LEU A 142 -9.60 -8.62 8.82
C LEU A 142 -8.97 -7.29 8.37
N GLN A 143 -9.76 -6.21 8.33
CA GLN A 143 -9.21 -4.90 7.99
C GLN A 143 -8.18 -4.43 9.01
N ALA A 144 -8.46 -4.60 10.30
CA ALA A 144 -7.53 -4.24 11.36
C ALA A 144 -6.21 -5.01 11.21
N ASP A 145 -6.27 -6.34 11.08
CA ASP A 145 -5.09 -7.20 10.92
C ASP A 145 -4.22 -6.81 9.71
N ILE A 146 -4.86 -6.50 8.57
CA ILE A 146 -4.16 -6.05 7.36
C ILE A 146 -3.42 -4.74 7.63
N PHE A 147 -4.07 -3.76 8.28
CA PHE A 147 -3.48 -2.44 8.49
C PHE A 147 -2.45 -2.44 9.62
N ASP A 148 -2.62 -3.27 10.65
CA ASP A 148 -1.60 -3.50 11.68
C ASP A 148 -0.32 -4.02 11.05
N HIS A 149 -0.41 -5.01 10.16
CA HIS A 149 0.74 -5.51 9.41
C HIS A 149 1.37 -4.44 8.53
N ILE A 150 0.58 -3.68 7.75
CA ILE A 150 1.08 -2.62 6.88
C ILE A 150 1.86 -1.57 7.68
N LEU A 151 1.33 -1.13 8.82
CA LEU A 151 1.96 -0.13 9.68
C LEU A 151 3.25 -0.67 10.31
N ALA A 152 3.22 -1.93 10.78
CA ALA A 152 4.36 -2.56 11.43
C ALA A 152 5.52 -2.88 10.48
N ILE A 153 5.22 -3.29 9.24
CA ILE A 153 6.24 -3.70 8.27
C ILE A 153 6.81 -2.53 7.45
N MET A 154 6.13 -1.37 7.43
CA MET A 154 6.58 -0.20 6.67
C MET A 154 8.01 0.26 7.00
N PRO A 155 8.45 0.31 8.27
CA PRO A 155 9.83 0.69 8.61
C PRO A 155 10.89 -0.26 8.04
N GLU A 156 10.56 -1.53 7.76
CA GLU A 156 11.52 -2.47 7.14
C GLU A 156 11.94 -2.07 5.72
N PHE A 157 11.16 -1.18 5.09
CA PHE A 157 11.40 -0.59 3.79
C PHE A 157 11.99 0.83 3.89
N ASP A 158 12.40 1.26 5.08
CA ASP A 158 12.86 2.63 5.35
C ASP A 158 11.81 3.69 4.99
N LEU A 159 10.54 3.31 5.05
CA LEU A 159 9.39 4.20 4.88
C LEU A 159 8.82 4.56 6.26
N ARG A 160 8.16 5.72 6.32
CA ARG A 160 7.48 6.18 7.54
C ARG A 160 6.04 6.55 7.24
N VAL A 161 5.18 6.33 8.21
CA VAL A 161 3.82 6.87 8.20
C VAL A 161 3.90 8.38 8.43
N PHE A 162 3.16 9.16 7.65
CA PHE A 162 3.03 10.58 7.92
C PHE A 162 2.27 10.80 9.22
N GLN A 163 2.83 11.64 10.09
CA GLN A 163 2.15 12.15 11.28
C GLN A 163 2.39 13.65 11.36
N ASN A 164 1.35 14.41 11.74
CA ASN A 164 1.53 15.81 12.08
C ASN A 164 2.40 15.90 13.34
N PRO A 165 3.30 16.91 13.43
CA PRO A 165 4.03 17.17 14.66
C PRO A 165 3.05 17.28 15.83
N THR A 166 3.37 16.59 16.91
CA THR A 166 2.59 16.59 18.14
C THR A 166 3.30 17.45 19.19
N GLY A 167 2.60 17.75 20.29
CA GLY A 167 3.21 18.50 21.40
C GLY A 167 4.49 17.84 21.96
N ASP A 168 4.61 16.52 21.86
CA ASP A 168 5.79 15.77 22.33
C ASP A 168 7.03 16.04 21.47
N ASP A 169 6.86 16.29 20.16
CA ASP A 169 7.95 16.63 19.25
C ASP A 169 8.57 17.99 19.60
N PHE A 170 7.75 18.96 20.02
CA PHE A 170 8.20 20.28 20.44
C PHE A 170 8.89 20.27 21.81
N ARG A 171 8.52 19.35 22.72
CA ARG A 171 9.19 19.24 24.03
C ARG A 171 10.66 18.87 23.88
N LYS A 172 11.02 18.06 22.87
CA LYS A 172 12.43 17.69 22.59
C LYS A 172 13.29 18.86 22.11
N LEU A 173 12.69 19.89 21.51
CA LEU A 173 13.38 21.10 21.05
C LEU A 173 13.66 22.10 22.19
N GLY A 174 12.82 22.11 23.24
CA GLY A 174 12.97 23.02 24.39
C GLY A 174 13.98 22.58 25.45
N THR A 175 14.54 21.38 25.32
CA THR A 175 15.55 20.81 26.23
C THR A 175 16.96 20.74 25.62
N SER A 176 17.20 21.41 24.49
CA SER A 176 18.53 21.55 23.87
C SER A 176 19.19 22.88 24.21
#